data_AF-A6DRT7-F1
#
_entry.id   AF-A6DRT7-F1
#
_cell.length_a   1.000
_cell.length_b   1.000
_cell.length_c   1.000
_cell.angle_alpha   90.00
_cell.angle_beta   90.00
_cell.angle_gamma   90.00
#
_symmetry.space_group_name_H-M   'P 1'
#
loop_
_entity.id
_entity.type
_entity.pdbx_description
1 polymer ?
#
loop_
_entity_poly.entity_id
_entity_poly.type
_entity_poly.pdbx_seq_one_letter_code
_entity_poly.pdbx_strand_id
1 'polypeptide(L)'
;MKITTLFSCLFLLFSTYAEEGKYLFILSGQSNMQGMNQKFTFEPRVNQEFGKENVLIVKEAIGGRPIRMWVHDWKAAPYWKIDPNIPNTKNPQPKENGVMYKSMMKKITKATQGKKPKAIAFCWMQGERDSRERHSAVYERSLKALFSQIKADFPETPIVFVIGKLSDFGKDNKQALYPEWEEIIAAQKKVAKDTPNCKIIETHDLNTGDSPPHWKTKEIRKYVDDLHMTNEGYKILGTRFAEAAIELLKKQ
;
A
#
# COMPACT_ATOMS: atom_id res chain seq x y z
N MET A 1 -46.08 -9.27 -64.12
CA MET A 1 -44.74 -9.30 -63.50
C MET A 1 -44.75 -8.46 -62.24
N LYS A 2 -44.65 -9.07 -61.06
CA LYS A 2 -44.48 -8.35 -59.79
C LYS A 2 -42.99 -8.40 -59.45
N ILE A 3 -42.34 -7.25 -59.45
CA ILE A 3 -40.93 -7.11 -59.05
C ILE A 3 -40.93 -6.91 -57.54
N THR A 4 -40.45 -7.91 -56.80
CA THR A 4 -40.27 -7.84 -55.35
C THR A 4 -38.83 -7.43 -55.09
N THR A 5 -38.62 -6.16 -54.75
CA THR A 5 -37.29 -5.63 -54.42
C THR A 5 -36.92 -6.08 -53.01
N LEU A 6 -35.94 -6.99 -52.92
CA LEU A 6 -35.39 -7.49 -51.67
C LEU A 6 -34.33 -6.50 -51.14
N PHE A 7 -34.65 -5.78 -50.07
CA PHE A 7 -33.68 -4.93 -49.37
C PHE A 7 -32.80 -5.79 -48.46
N SER A 8 -31.55 -6.01 -48.86
CA SER A 8 -30.53 -6.65 -48.01
C SER A 8 -29.93 -5.61 -47.08
N CYS A 9 -30.40 -5.56 -45.82
CA CYS A 9 -29.74 -4.79 -44.76
C CYS A 9 -28.44 -5.48 -44.35
N LEU A 10 -27.31 -4.95 -44.82
CA LEU A 10 -25.97 -5.35 -44.40
C LEU A 10 -25.70 -4.78 -43.00
N PHE A 11 -25.82 -5.61 -41.96
CA PHE A 11 -25.42 -5.25 -40.60
C PHE A 11 -23.89 -5.28 -40.48
N LEU A 12 -23.25 -4.11 -40.49
CA LEU A 12 -21.86 -3.94 -40.09
C LEU A 12 -21.76 -4.06 -38.57
N LEU A 13 -21.30 -5.22 -38.08
CA LEU A 13 -20.92 -5.42 -36.68
C LEU A 13 -19.61 -4.67 -36.42
N PHE A 14 -19.71 -3.44 -35.92
CA PHE A 14 -18.57 -2.75 -35.32
C PHE A 14 -18.30 -3.38 -33.94
N SER A 15 -17.34 -4.30 -33.87
CA SER A 15 -16.77 -4.71 -32.59
C SER A 15 -16.05 -3.50 -31.99
N THR A 16 -16.70 -2.80 -31.07
CA THR A 16 -16.01 -1.84 -30.20
C THR A 16 -15.04 -2.65 -29.34
N TYR A 17 -13.76 -2.68 -29.71
CA TYR A 17 -12.72 -3.11 -28.80
C TYR A 17 -12.79 -2.17 -27.59
N ALA A 18 -13.33 -2.67 -26.47
CA ALA A 18 -13.25 -1.96 -25.21
C ALA A 18 -11.76 -1.78 -24.90
N GLU A 19 -11.32 -0.52 -24.77
CA GLU A 19 -9.96 -0.20 -24.37
C GLU A 19 -9.67 -0.96 -23.07
N GLU A 20 -8.70 -1.88 -23.12
CA GLU A 20 -8.36 -2.71 -21.96
C GLU A 20 -7.90 -1.78 -20.81
N GLY A 21 -8.37 -2.05 -19.59
CA GLY A 21 -8.02 -1.22 -18.44
C GLY A 21 -6.50 -1.16 -18.20
N LYS A 22 -6.03 -0.17 -17.45
CA LYS A 22 -4.62 -0.04 -17.06
C LYS A 22 -4.33 -0.83 -15.77
N TYR A 23 -3.09 -1.25 -15.57
CA TYR A 23 -2.61 -1.73 -14.28
C TYR A 23 -2.52 -0.56 -13.30
N LEU A 24 -3.18 -0.68 -12.16
CA LEU A 24 -3.14 0.34 -11.11
C LEU A 24 -2.29 -0.15 -9.93
N PHE A 25 -1.17 0.53 -9.69
CA PHE A 25 -0.33 0.32 -8.52
C PHE A 25 -0.65 1.37 -7.46
N ILE A 26 -1.04 0.91 -6.28
CA ILE A 26 -1.37 1.75 -5.13
C ILE A 26 -0.26 1.59 -4.10
N LEU A 27 0.48 2.66 -3.84
CA LEU A 27 1.58 2.73 -2.88
C LEU A 27 1.09 3.45 -1.62
N SER A 28 0.76 2.70 -0.57
CA SER A 28 0.05 3.23 0.61
C SER A 28 0.75 2.90 1.92
N GLY A 29 0.71 3.81 2.89
CA GLY A 29 1.28 3.57 4.22
C GLY A 29 1.82 4.81 4.93
N GLN A 30 2.84 4.66 5.77
CA GLN A 30 3.40 5.77 6.55
C GLN A 30 4.80 6.20 6.08
N SER A 31 5.67 6.65 7.00
CA SER A 31 6.93 7.33 6.69
C SER A 31 7.86 6.52 5.78
N ASN A 32 7.99 5.21 5.99
CA ASN A 32 8.82 4.37 5.13
C ASN A 32 8.25 4.25 3.69
N MET A 33 6.93 4.10 3.53
CA MET A 33 6.32 4.20 2.19
C MET A 33 6.51 5.61 1.61
N GLN A 34 6.34 6.66 2.42
CA GLN A 34 6.49 8.05 1.99
C GLN A 34 7.91 8.34 1.49
N GLY A 35 8.93 7.89 2.22
CA GLY A 35 10.36 8.08 1.90
C GLY A 35 10.82 7.35 0.65
N MET A 36 10.19 6.22 0.32
CA MET A 36 10.48 5.47 -0.90
C MET A 36 10.11 6.27 -2.16
N ASN A 37 11.10 6.76 -2.91
CA ASN A 37 10.83 7.52 -4.13
C ASN A 37 10.46 6.60 -5.31
N GLN A 38 9.16 6.47 -5.58
CA GLN A 38 8.64 5.57 -6.60
C GLN A 38 9.15 5.88 -8.02
N LYS A 39 9.45 7.14 -8.35
CA LYS A 39 9.89 7.53 -9.70
C LYS A 39 11.26 6.95 -10.05
N PHE A 40 12.13 6.78 -9.04
CA PHE A 40 13.48 6.28 -9.25
C PHE A 40 13.59 4.77 -9.08
N THR A 41 12.66 4.13 -8.37
CA THR A 41 12.87 2.76 -7.87
C THR A 41 11.77 1.80 -8.32
N PHE A 42 10.51 2.23 -8.29
CA PHE A 42 9.34 1.38 -8.55
C PHE A 42 8.84 1.55 -9.99
N GLU A 43 8.59 2.79 -10.41
CA GLU A 43 8.01 3.16 -11.71
C GLU A 43 8.80 2.62 -12.91
N PRO A 44 10.15 2.71 -12.97
CA PRO A 44 10.90 2.17 -14.10
C PRO A 44 10.66 0.67 -14.32
N ARG A 45 10.50 -0.10 -13.23
CA ARG A 45 10.32 -1.55 -13.28
C ARG A 45 8.94 -1.95 -13.79
N VAL A 46 7.89 -1.35 -13.23
CA VAL A 46 6.53 -1.66 -13.67
C VAL A 46 6.25 -1.15 -15.09
N ASN A 47 6.86 -0.03 -15.50
CA ASN A 47 6.78 0.46 -16.86
C ASN A 47 7.54 -0.44 -17.85
N GLN A 48 8.68 -1.00 -17.44
CA GLN A 48 9.41 -1.96 -18.25
C GLN A 48 8.60 -3.24 -18.47
N GLU A 49 7.90 -3.73 -17.46
CA GLU A 49 7.11 -4.97 -17.56
C GLU A 49 5.79 -4.77 -18.32
N PHE A 50 5.04 -3.73 -17.99
CA PHE A 50 3.65 -3.59 -18.47
C PHE A 50 3.48 -2.53 -19.57
N GLY A 51 4.51 -1.75 -19.90
CA GLY A 51 4.42 -0.60 -20.79
C GLY A 51 3.94 0.65 -20.06
N LYS A 52 4.64 1.77 -20.24
CA LYS A 52 4.38 3.04 -19.53
C LYS A 52 2.96 3.55 -19.74
N GLU A 53 2.41 3.33 -20.92
CA GLU A 53 1.05 3.71 -21.31
C GLU A 53 -0.04 2.88 -20.61
N ASN A 54 0.29 1.69 -20.11
CA ASN A 54 -0.65 0.77 -19.44
C ASN A 54 -0.55 0.80 -17.91
N VAL A 55 0.28 1.69 -17.36
CA VAL A 55 0.55 1.78 -15.92
C VAL A 55 -0.02 3.07 -15.34
N LEU A 56 -0.71 2.94 -14.21
CA LEU A 56 -1.12 4.03 -13.33
C LEU A 56 -0.52 3.81 -11.94
N ILE A 57 0.07 4.84 -11.35
CA ILE A 57 0.64 4.77 -10.00
C ILE A 57 -0.01 5.84 -9.13
N VAL A 58 -0.61 5.42 -8.02
CA VAL A 58 -1.16 6.31 -6.99
C VAL A 58 -0.42 6.09 -5.69
N LYS A 59 0.04 7.20 -5.07
CA LYS A 59 0.69 7.15 -3.76
C LYS A 59 -0.10 7.89 -2.69
N GLU A 60 -0.43 7.18 -1.61
CA GLU A 60 -1.05 7.70 -0.39
C GLU A 60 -0.21 7.31 0.83
N ALA A 61 0.83 8.10 1.13
CA ALA A 61 1.66 7.84 2.29
C ALA A 61 2.05 9.11 3.04
N ILE A 62 1.81 9.11 4.35
CA ILE A 62 2.12 10.24 5.24
C ILE A 62 2.69 9.69 6.56
N GLY A 63 3.82 10.25 6.99
CA GLY A 63 4.54 9.86 8.19
C GLY A 63 3.70 9.91 9.46
N GLY A 64 3.92 8.91 10.32
CA GLY A 64 3.31 8.84 11.64
C GLY A 64 1.80 8.61 11.65
N ARG A 65 1.20 8.15 10.55
CA ARG A 65 -0.23 7.88 10.46
C ARG A 65 -0.54 6.42 10.86
N PRO A 66 -1.46 6.18 11.80
CA PRO A 66 -1.92 4.85 12.20
C PRO A 66 -2.93 4.27 11.21
N ILE A 67 -3.07 2.94 11.19
CA ILE A 67 -3.95 2.23 10.26
C ILE A 67 -5.42 2.64 10.37
N ARG A 68 -5.86 3.17 11.52
CA ARG A 68 -7.22 3.72 11.70
C ARG A 68 -7.57 4.75 10.62
N MET A 69 -6.60 5.52 10.13
CA MET A 69 -6.84 6.51 9.10
C MET A 69 -7.13 5.92 7.71
N TRP A 70 -6.90 4.61 7.52
CA TRP A 70 -7.23 3.86 6.31
C TRP A 70 -8.47 2.96 6.46
N VAL A 71 -9.03 2.80 7.66
CA VAL A 71 -10.15 1.90 7.94
C VAL A 71 -11.37 2.73 8.35
N HIS A 72 -12.51 2.54 7.70
CA HIS A 72 -13.71 3.38 7.88
C HIS A 72 -14.31 3.26 9.29
N ASP A 73 -14.51 2.03 9.78
CA ASP A 73 -15.17 1.77 11.06
C ASP A 73 -14.18 1.30 12.13
N TRP A 74 -12.98 1.87 12.12
CA TRP A 74 -11.94 1.46 13.05
C TRP A 74 -12.33 1.72 14.51
N LYS A 75 -12.05 0.74 15.37
CA LYS A 75 -12.23 0.84 16.82
C LYS A 75 -11.01 0.27 17.53
N ALA A 76 -10.58 0.96 18.60
CA ALA A 76 -9.56 0.45 19.51
C ALA A 76 -10.01 -0.86 20.18
N ALA A 77 -9.08 -1.59 20.80
CA ALA A 77 -9.44 -2.71 21.66
C ALA A 77 -10.23 -2.18 22.87
N PRO A 78 -11.23 -2.92 23.40
CA PRO A 78 -12.03 -2.45 24.54
C PRO A 78 -11.21 -2.11 25.79
N TYR A 79 -10.08 -2.79 25.98
CA TYR A 79 -9.17 -2.59 27.10
C TYR A 79 -8.04 -1.58 26.80
N TRP A 80 -8.00 -1.02 25.59
CA TRP A 80 -6.97 -0.08 25.22
C TRP A 80 -7.11 1.22 26.00
N LYS A 81 -5.98 1.75 26.48
CA LYS A 81 -5.87 3.04 27.15
C LYS A 81 -4.57 3.72 26.72
N ILE A 82 -4.53 5.05 26.85
CA ILE A 82 -3.30 5.81 26.63
C ILE A 82 -2.21 5.28 27.57
N ASP A 83 -1.06 4.91 27.02
CA ASP A 83 0.15 4.65 27.79
C ASP A 83 0.82 5.99 28.14
N PRO A 84 0.92 6.36 29.43
CA PRO A 84 1.55 7.62 29.84
C PRO A 84 3.04 7.71 29.46
N ASN A 85 3.70 6.57 29.19
CA ASN A 85 5.11 6.54 28.79
C ASN A 85 5.32 6.79 27.29
N ILE A 86 4.26 6.83 26.49
CA ILE A 86 4.35 7.12 25.06
C ILE A 86 3.93 8.58 24.83
N PRO A 87 4.90 9.49 24.64
CA PRO A 87 4.60 10.91 24.49
C PRO A 87 3.81 11.18 23.21
N ASN A 88 2.95 12.20 23.29
CA ASN A 88 2.11 12.67 22.18
C ASN A 88 1.06 11.66 21.66
N THR A 89 0.78 10.60 22.42
CA THR A 89 -0.37 9.72 22.15
C THR A 89 -1.66 10.41 22.59
N LYS A 90 -2.69 10.37 21.74
CA LYS A 90 -4.01 10.93 22.01
C LYS A 90 -5.07 9.84 21.86
N ASN A 91 -6.22 10.03 22.49
CA ASN A 91 -7.37 9.14 22.26
C ASN A 91 -7.73 9.16 20.76
N PRO A 92 -7.86 7.98 20.11
CA PRO A 92 -8.33 7.90 18.73
C PRO A 92 -9.68 8.60 18.57
N GLN A 93 -9.81 9.40 17.52
CA GLN A 93 -11.05 10.13 17.25
C GLN A 93 -11.75 9.49 16.06
N PRO A 94 -13.05 9.13 16.14
CA PRO A 94 -13.77 8.51 15.02
C PRO A 94 -13.70 9.29 13.71
N LYS A 95 -13.61 10.63 13.78
CA LYS A 95 -13.46 11.50 12.60
C LYS A 95 -12.14 11.31 11.82
N GLU A 96 -11.13 10.69 12.43
CA GLU A 96 -9.86 10.37 11.76
C GLU A 96 -9.97 9.11 10.91
N ASN A 97 -10.97 8.27 11.19
CA ASN A 97 -11.13 6.98 10.55
C ASN A 97 -11.34 7.13 9.04
N GLY A 98 -10.60 6.35 8.26
CA GLY A 98 -10.72 6.34 6.80
C GLY A 98 -10.38 7.66 6.09
N VAL A 99 -9.84 8.68 6.76
CA VAL A 99 -9.50 9.97 6.10
C VAL A 99 -8.42 9.79 5.02
N MET A 100 -7.40 8.97 5.27
CA MET A 100 -6.38 8.62 4.28
C MET A 100 -6.96 7.72 3.18
N TYR A 101 -7.88 6.81 3.53
CA TYR A 101 -8.59 5.99 2.54
C TYR A 101 -9.38 6.86 1.55
N LYS A 102 -10.17 7.80 2.07
CA LYS A 102 -10.94 8.74 1.24
C LYS A 102 -10.04 9.60 0.34
N SER A 103 -8.90 10.05 0.86
CA SER A 103 -7.88 10.76 0.09
C SER A 103 -7.29 9.89 -1.03
N MET A 104 -6.93 8.64 -0.72
CA MET A 104 -6.44 7.65 -1.66
C MET A 104 -7.44 7.40 -2.79
N MET A 105 -8.71 7.16 -2.46
CA MET A 105 -9.76 6.91 -3.45
C MET A 105 -9.97 8.10 -4.39
N LYS A 106 -9.92 9.34 -3.89
CA LYS A 106 -9.95 10.55 -4.75
C LYS A 106 -8.78 10.58 -5.74
N LYS A 107 -7.57 10.22 -5.30
CA LYS A 107 -6.39 10.14 -6.18
C LYS A 107 -6.55 9.03 -7.23
N ILE A 108 -7.11 7.89 -6.84
CA ILE A 108 -7.41 6.80 -7.76
C ILE A 108 -8.42 7.25 -8.81
N THR A 109 -9.57 7.80 -8.42
CA THR A 109 -10.57 8.32 -9.36
C THR A 109 -9.96 9.33 -10.34
N LYS A 110 -9.08 10.22 -9.86
CA LYS A 110 -8.37 11.18 -10.73
C LYS A 110 -7.42 10.49 -11.70
N ALA A 111 -6.64 9.50 -11.23
CA ALA A 111 -5.66 8.79 -12.06
C ALA A 111 -6.32 7.89 -13.11
N THR A 112 -7.43 7.25 -12.76
CA THR A 112 -8.16 6.35 -13.68
C THR A 112 -9.20 7.08 -14.53
N GLN A 113 -9.49 8.35 -14.24
CA GLN A 113 -10.59 9.10 -14.85
C GLN A 113 -11.93 8.38 -14.75
N GLY A 114 -12.13 7.61 -13.68
CA GLY A 114 -13.32 6.77 -13.47
C GLY A 114 -13.35 5.46 -14.27
N LYS A 115 -12.35 5.18 -15.13
CA LYS A 115 -12.24 3.89 -15.83
C LYS A 115 -11.85 2.77 -14.85
N LYS A 116 -12.41 1.58 -15.07
CA LYS A 116 -12.07 0.37 -14.28
C LYS A 116 -10.62 -0.07 -14.60
N PRO A 117 -9.75 -0.28 -13.60
CA PRO A 117 -8.42 -0.86 -13.83
C PRO A 117 -8.51 -2.29 -14.33
N LYS A 118 -7.52 -2.72 -15.13
CA LYS A 118 -7.37 -4.13 -15.56
C LYS A 118 -7.01 -5.03 -14.39
N ALA A 119 -6.09 -4.59 -13.55
CA ALA A 119 -5.73 -5.23 -12.29
C ALA A 119 -5.14 -4.21 -11.32
N ILE A 120 -5.14 -4.54 -10.03
CA ILE A 120 -4.65 -3.68 -8.96
C ILE A 120 -3.55 -4.40 -8.18
N ALA A 121 -2.43 -3.71 -7.94
CA ALA A 121 -1.47 -4.10 -6.92
C ALA A 121 -1.49 -3.09 -5.77
N PHE A 122 -1.93 -3.53 -4.60
CA PHE A 122 -1.92 -2.72 -3.38
C PHE A 122 -0.67 -3.00 -2.55
N CYS A 123 0.27 -2.07 -2.58
CA CYS A 123 1.51 -2.13 -1.81
C CYS A 123 1.34 -1.35 -0.50
N TRP A 124 1.42 -2.04 0.63
CA TRP A 124 1.20 -1.52 1.97
C TRP A 124 2.50 -1.53 2.79
N MET A 125 2.89 -0.40 3.36
CA MET A 125 3.97 -0.36 4.36
C MET A 125 3.66 0.60 5.50
N GLN A 126 3.19 0.02 6.59
CA GLN A 126 2.83 0.72 7.80
C GLN A 126 2.78 -0.26 8.96
N GLY A 127 2.86 0.26 10.18
CA GLY A 127 2.62 -0.47 11.42
C GLY A 127 3.33 0.18 12.61
N GLU A 128 4.33 1.00 12.34
CA GLU A 128 5.18 1.61 13.36
C GLU A 128 4.37 2.52 14.29
N ARG A 129 3.42 3.30 13.75
CA ARG A 129 2.54 4.12 14.59
C ARG A 129 1.63 3.28 15.48
N ASP A 130 1.10 2.17 14.97
CA ASP A 130 0.23 1.27 15.74
C ASP A 130 1.02 0.49 16.79
N SER A 131 2.27 0.12 16.54
CA SER A 131 3.20 -0.39 17.57
C SER A 131 3.41 0.65 18.68
N ARG A 132 3.73 1.89 18.30
CA ARG A 132 3.93 3.00 19.25
C ARG A 132 2.70 3.30 20.11
N GLU A 133 1.53 3.35 19.50
CA GLU A 133 0.27 3.68 20.19
C GLU A 133 -0.40 2.47 20.86
N ARG A 134 0.25 1.30 20.87
CA ARG A 134 -0.26 0.06 21.47
C ARG A 134 -1.56 -0.46 20.86
N HIS A 135 -1.62 -0.47 19.54
CA HIS A 135 -2.80 -0.91 18.77
C HIS A 135 -2.61 -2.28 18.10
N SER A 136 -1.57 -3.05 18.46
CA SER A 136 -1.31 -4.37 17.85
C SER A 136 -2.49 -5.34 17.98
N ALA A 137 -3.20 -5.29 19.11
CA ALA A 137 -4.38 -6.10 19.41
C ALA A 137 -5.51 -6.01 18.37
N VAL A 138 -5.56 -4.91 17.60
CA VAL A 138 -6.58 -4.69 16.56
C VAL A 138 -5.97 -4.58 15.17
N TYR A 139 -4.65 -4.74 15.04
CA TYR A 139 -3.96 -4.49 13.78
C TYR A 139 -4.34 -5.50 12.69
N GLU A 140 -4.38 -6.80 13.04
CA GLU A 140 -4.76 -7.86 12.08
C GLU A 140 -6.15 -7.60 11.49
N ARG A 141 -7.17 -7.39 12.34
CA ARG A 141 -8.54 -7.11 11.88
C ARG A 141 -8.62 -5.80 11.09
N SER A 142 -7.81 -4.81 11.43
CA SER A 142 -7.77 -3.52 10.73
C SER A 142 -7.17 -3.67 9.34
N LEU A 143 -6.08 -4.41 9.18
CA LEU A 143 -5.47 -4.64 7.88
C LEU A 143 -6.36 -5.51 6.98
N LYS A 144 -7.02 -6.53 7.54
CA LYS A 144 -8.05 -7.31 6.82
C LYS A 144 -9.24 -6.43 6.38
N ALA A 145 -9.68 -5.51 7.24
CA ALA A 145 -10.74 -4.56 6.88
C ALA A 145 -10.30 -3.63 5.74
N LEU A 146 -9.08 -3.09 5.78
CA LEU A 146 -8.53 -2.29 4.68
C LEU A 146 -8.53 -3.07 3.35
N PHE A 147 -8.03 -4.31 3.35
CA PHE A 147 -8.03 -5.13 2.13
C PHE A 147 -9.45 -5.43 1.63
N SER A 148 -10.39 -5.66 2.55
CA SER A 148 -11.78 -5.93 2.21
C SER A 148 -12.49 -4.71 1.62
N GLN A 149 -12.24 -3.51 2.15
CA GLN A 149 -12.74 -2.25 1.59
C GLN A 149 -12.27 -2.04 0.15
N ILE A 150 -10.98 -2.29 -0.12
CA ILE A 150 -10.42 -2.17 -1.49
C ILE A 150 -11.10 -3.16 -2.44
N LYS A 151 -11.27 -4.41 -2.01
CA LYS A 151 -11.99 -5.42 -2.83
C LYS A 151 -13.44 -5.02 -3.10
N ALA A 152 -14.11 -4.44 -2.11
CA ALA A 152 -15.49 -3.98 -2.24
C ALA A 152 -15.62 -2.79 -3.22
N ASP A 153 -14.67 -1.87 -3.21
CA ASP A 153 -14.65 -0.70 -4.10
C ASP A 153 -14.26 -1.05 -5.56
N PHE A 154 -13.61 -2.19 -5.78
CA PHE A 154 -13.19 -2.66 -7.11
C PHE A 154 -13.69 -4.08 -7.38
N PRO A 155 -15.02 -4.29 -7.47
CA PRO A 155 -15.58 -5.61 -7.70
C PRO A 155 -15.11 -6.19 -9.04
N GLU A 156 -14.78 -7.48 -9.04
CA GLU A 156 -14.31 -8.26 -10.20
C GLU A 156 -12.99 -7.77 -10.83
N THR A 157 -12.32 -6.77 -10.26
CA THR A 157 -10.95 -6.43 -10.67
C THR A 157 -9.99 -7.36 -9.92
N PRO A 158 -9.08 -8.08 -10.60
CA PRO A 158 -8.02 -8.84 -9.93
C PRO A 158 -7.19 -7.92 -9.03
N ILE A 159 -7.04 -8.29 -7.76
CA ILE A 159 -6.26 -7.53 -6.77
C ILE A 159 -5.22 -8.42 -6.12
N VAL A 160 -3.98 -7.95 -6.14
CA VAL A 160 -2.86 -8.53 -5.42
C VAL A 160 -2.39 -7.57 -4.33
N PHE A 161 -1.87 -8.13 -3.23
CA PHE A 161 -1.44 -7.36 -2.07
C PHE A 161 0.04 -7.61 -1.77
N VAL A 162 0.82 -6.55 -1.58
CA VAL A 162 2.22 -6.66 -1.16
C VAL A 162 2.38 -5.92 0.17
N ILE A 163 2.78 -6.62 1.22
CA ILE A 163 3.04 -6.03 2.54
C ILE A 163 4.55 -5.86 2.71
N GLY A 164 5.01 -4.63 2.92
CA GLY A 164 6.33 -4.36 3.46
C GLY A 164 6.33 -4.63 4.95
N LYS A 165 7.02 -5.69 5.37
CA LYS A 165 7.16 -6.01 6.79
C LYS A 165 7.85 -4.84 7.52
N LEU A 166 7.53 -4.64 8.79
CA LEU A 166 8.37 -3.79 9.63
C LEU A 166 9.80 -4.37 9.71
N SER A 167 10.81 -3.49 9.77
CA SER A 167 12.22 -3.89 9.86
C SER A 167 12.56 -4.48 11.23
N ASP A 168 13.82 -4.79 11.47
CA ASP A 168 14.35 -5.25 12.76
C ASP A 168 14.62 -4.12 13.78
N PHE A 169 14.24 -2.87 13.47
CA PHE A 169 14.34 -1.72 14.38
C PHE A 169 13.80 -2.04 15.79
N GLY A 170 12.63 -2.67 15.85
CA GLY A 170 11.95 -3.04 17.09
C GLY A 170 12.09 -4.51 17.47
N LYS A 171 13.08 -5.23 16.92
CA LYS A 171 13.29 -6.65 17.23
C LYS A 171 13.28 -6.90 18.74
N ASP A 172 12.63 -7.99 19.14
CA ASP A 172 12.46 -8.40 20.55
C ASP A 172 11.74 -7.33 21.41
N ASN A 173 10.95 -6.45 20.75
CA ASN A 173 10.31 -5.28 21.35
C ASN A 173 11.32 -4.38 22.12
N LYS A 174 12.57 -4.31 21.64
CA LYS A 174 13.66 -3.57 22.29
C LYS A 174 13.43 -2.06 22.39
N GLN A 175 12.54 -1.52 21.58
CA GLN A 175 12.32 -0.08 21.45
C GLN A 175 11.21 0.38 22.41
N ALA A 176 11.59 1.09 23.48
CA ALA A 176 10.65 1.53 24.52
C ALA A 176 9.47 2.37 23.98
N LEU A 177 9.69 3.15 22.91
CA LEU A 177 8.65 3.96 22.27
C LEU A 177 7.79 3.19 21.25
N TYR A 178 8.13 1.93 20.96
CA TYR A 178 7.45 1.06 19.98
C TYR A 178 7.29 -0.34 20.59
N PRO A 179 6.52 -0.46 21.69
CA PRO A 179 6.55 -1.63 22.56
C PRO A 179 5.88 -2.89 21.98
N GLU A 180 5.17 -2.78 20.85
CA GLU A 180 4.38 -3.88 20.27
C GLU A 180 4.82 -4.20 18.83
N TRP A 181 6.13 -4.11 18.56
CA TRP A 181 6.68 -4.24 17.22
C TRP A 181 6.54 -5.66 16.65
N GLU A 182 6.91 -6.68 17.44
CA GLU A 182 6.81 -8.08 17.06
C GLU A 182 5.36 -8.52 16.86
N GLU A 183 4.43 -7.99 17.66
CA GLU A 183 2.99 -8.24 17.53
C GLU A 183 2.43 -7.68 16.23
N ILE A 184 2.88 -6.49 15.80
CA ILE A 184 2.54 -5.94 14.48
C ILE A 184 3.13 -6.81 13.37
N ILE A 185 4.39 -7.24 13.48
CA ILE A 185 5.00 -8.16 12.49
C ILE A 185 4.23 -9.49 12.40
N ALA A 186 3.83 -10.05 13.55
CA ALA A 186 3.05 -11.28 13.60
C ALA A 186 1.70 -11.10 12.90
N ALA A 187 1.01 -9.98 13.14
CA ALA A 187 -0.22 -9.63 12.44
C ALA A 187 -0.01 -9.47 10.92
N GLN A 188 1.05 -8.77 10.48
CA GLN A 188 1.38 -8.62 9.06
C GLN A 188 1.60 -9.97 8.37
N LYS A 189 2.40 -10.86 8.99
CA LYS A 189 2.67 -12.21 8.50
C LYS A 189 1.38 -13.04 8.42
N LYS A 190 0.54 -12.97 9.45
CA LYS A 190 -0.72 -13.71 9.51
C LYS A 190 -1.70 -13.24 8.44
N VAL A 191 -1.86 -11.93 8.25
CA VAL A 191 -2.71 -11.40 7.17
C VAL A 191 -2.19 -11.84 5.80
N ALA A 192 -0.88 -11.77 5.56
CA ALA A 192 -0.29 -12.23 4.30
C ALA A 192 -0.58 -13.71 4.03
N LYS A 193 -0.43 -14.56 5.06
CA LYS A 193 -0.72 -16.00 4.97
C LYS A 193 -2.20 -16.28 4.71
N ASP A 194 -3.10 -15.56 5.38
CA ASP A 194 -4.55 -15.78 5.33
C ASP A 194 -5.21 -15.15 4.08
N THR A 195 -4.49 -14.33 3.31
CA THR A 195 -5.03 -13.57 2.17
C THR A 195 -4.52 -14.14 0.85
N PRO A 196 -5.40 -14.66 -0.03
CA PRO A 196 -5.00 -15.06 -1.39
C PRO A 196 -4.35 -13.89 -2.15
N ASN A 197 -3.38 -14.22 -3.01
CA ASN A 197 -2.62 -13.25 -3.81
C ASN A 197 -1.93 -12.16 -2.96
N CYS A 198 -1.49 -12.53 -1.75
CA CYS A 198 -0.72 -11.64 -0.88
C CYS A 198 0.70 -12.15 -0.69
N LYS A 199 1.68 -11.24 -0.77
CA LYS A 199 3.09 -11.52 -0.48
C LYS A 199 3.62 -10.52 0.54
N ILE A 200 4.53 -11.00 1.38
CA ILE A 200 5.31 -10.15 2.28
C ILE A 200 6.70 -9.94 1.68
N ILE A 201 7.22 -8.71 1.75
CA ILE A 201 8.62 -8.42 1.44
C ILE A 201 9.38 -8.13 2.73
N GLU A 202 10.59 -8.69 2.80
CA GLU A 202 11.52 -8.50 3.91
C GLU A 202 12.20 -7.13 3.84
N THR A 203 12.48 -6.54 5.00
CA THR A 203 13.01 -5.16 5.10
C THR A 203 14.06 -4.97 6.21
N HIS A 204 14.47 -6.05 6.89
CA HIS A 204 15.43 -6.01 8.00
C HIS A 204 16.83 -5.57 7.58
N ASP A 205 17.16 -5.69 6.29
CA ASP A 205 18.45 -5.33 5.72
C ASP A 205 18.50 -3.90 5.14
N LEU A 206 17.45 -3.10 5.36
CA LEU A 206 17.25 -1.81 4.66
C LEU A 206 17.51 -0.57 5.54
N ASN A 207 17.65 -0.74 6.85
CA ASN A 207 17.71 0.32 7.85
C ASN A 207 19.10 0.51 8.52
N THR A 208 20.14 -0.12 7.97
CA THR A 208 21.54 0.06 8.41
C THR A 208 22.40 0.59 7.27
N GLY A 209 23.12 1.70 7.49
CA GLY A 209 23.88 2.41 6.45
C GLY A 209 23.68 3.92 6.44
N ASP A 210 23.83 4.57 5.28
CA ASP A 210 23.72 6.03 5.17
C ASP A 210 22.27 6.52 5.14
N SER A 211 21.95 7.53 5.94
CA SER A 211 20.69 8.24 5.86
C SER A 211 20.51 8.89 4.48
N PRO A 212 19.27 9.12 4.04
CA PRO A 212 19.03 10.12 3.01
C PRO A 212 19.64 11.47 3.45
N PRO A 213 20.18 12.27 2.51
CA PRO A 213 20.75 13.57 2.86
C PRO A 213 19.66 14.47 3.44
N HIS A 214 19.96 15.10 4.57
CA HIS A 214 19.01 16.01 5.20
C HIS A 214 18.64 17.15 4.24
N TRP A 215 17.35 17.43 4.08
CA TRP A 215 16.86 18.27 2.97
C TRP A 215 17.45 19.69 2.95
N LYS A 216 17.76 20.25 4.14
CA LYS A 216 18.32 21.60 4.31
C LYS A 216 19.85 21.59 4.37
N THR A 217 20.43 20.87 5.33
CA THR A 217 21.88 20.86 5.62
C THR A 217 22.68 19.96 4.68
N LYS A 218 22.02 19.06 3.94
CA LYS A 218 22.63 18.01 3.09
C LYS A 218 23.50 16.99 3.84
N GLU A 219 23.56 17.07 5.16
CA GLU A 219 24.28 16.12 6.01
C GLU A 219 23.74 14.70 5.85
N ILE A 220 24.66 13.74 5.87
CA ILE A 220 24.39 12.30 5.86
C ILE A 220 24.80 11.76 7.24
N ARG A 221 23.92 10.97 7.84
CA ARG A 221 24.17 10.28 9.12
C ARG A 221 24.33 8.79 8.88
N LYS A 222 25.07 8.10 9.75
CA LYS A 222 25.10 6.64 9.79
C LYS A 222 23.96 6.13 10.67
N TYR A 223 23.13 5.28 10.11
CA TYR A 223 22.04 4.57 10.75
C TYR A 223 22.46 3.13 11.04
N VAL A 224 22.01 2.61 12.19
CA VAL A 224 22.11 1.21 12.57
C VAL A 224 20.75 0.83 13.13
N ASP A 225 20.12 -0.17 12.52
CA ASP A 225 18.78 -0.63 12.81
C ASP A 225 17.76 0.52 12.94
N ASP A 226 17.85 1.58 12.13
CA ASP A 226 17.03 2.79 12.32
C ASP A 226 15.53 2.53 12.05
N LEU A 227 14.67 3.39 12.60
CA LEU A 227 13.23 3.35 12.34
C LEU A 227 12.91 3.56 10.85
N HIS A 228 13.71 4.38 10.18
CA HIS A 228 13.56 4.68 8.77
C HIS A 228 14.63 3.98 7.93
N MET A 229 14.27 3.68 6.68
CA MET A 229 15.24 3.10 5.76
C MET A 229 16.36 4.08 5.41
N THR A 230 17.51 3.51 5.10
CA THR A 230 18.66 4.24 4.54
C THR A 230 18.38 4.73 3.13
N ASN A 231 19.26 5.59 2.61
CA ASN A 231 19.18 6.02 1.22
C ASN A 231 19.18 4.83 0.24
N GLU A 232 20.04 3.84 0.48
CA GLU A 232 20.08 2.63 -0.33
C GLU A 232 18.91 1.69 -0.03
N GLY A 233 18.55 1.56 1.25
CA GLY A 233 17.39 0.79 1.68
C GLY A 233 16.10 1.21 1.00
N TYR A 234 15.86 2.51 0.81
CA TYR A 234 14.70 3.00 0.05
C TYR A 234 14.72 2.62 -1.44
N LYS A 235 15.91 2.47 -2.05
CA LYS A 235 16.03 2.00 -3.44
C LYS A 235 15.67 0.53 -3.55
N ILE A 236 16.21 -0.28 -2.64
CA ILE A 236 15.91 -1.71 -2.58
C ILE A 236 14.44 -1.94 -2.22
N LEU A 237 13.87 -1.15 -1.30
CA LEU A 237 12.46 -1.23 -0.93
C LEU A 237 11.52 -1.07 -2.14
N GLY A 238 11.73 -0.03 -2.95
CA GLY A 238 10.91 0.19 -4.14
C GLY A 238 11.10 -0.87 -5.22
N THR A 239 12.32 -1.39 -5.32
CA THR A 239 12.63 -2.55 -6.18
C THR A 239 11.83 -3.78 -5.75
N ARG A 240 11.90 -4.16 -4.47
CA ARG A 240 11.20 -5.34 -3.92
C ARG A 240 9.69 -5.22 -4.04
N PHE A 241 9.13 -4.03 -3.78
CA PHE A 241 7.70 -3.80 -3.98
C PHE A 241 7.28 -4.00 -5.43
N ALA A 242 8.02 -3.43 -6.38
CA ALA A 242 7.71 -3.56 -7.81
C ALA A 242 7.78 -5.02 -8.26
N GLU A 243 8.86 -5.72 -7.93
CA GLU A 243 9.08 -7.12 -8.31
C GLU A 243 8.01 -8.04 -7.71
N ALA A 244 7.68 -7.88 -6.42
CA ALA A 244 6.63 -8.66 -5.78
C ALA A 244 5.25 -8.40 -6.40
N ALA A 245 4.94 -7.14 -6.73
CA ALA A 245 3.68 -6.78 -7.38
C ALA A 245 3.58 -7.37 -8.80
N ILE A 246 4.65 -7.24 -9.59
CA ILE A 246 4.77 -7.82 -10.94
C ILE A 246 4.57 -9.34 -10.87
N GLU A 247 5.29 -10.02 -9.97
CA GLU A 247 5.24 -11.48 -9.84
C GLU A 247 3.81 -11.97 -9.55
N LEU A 248 3.09 -11.32 -8.63
CA LEU A 248 1.72 -11.69 -8.29
C LEU A 248 0.74 -11.41 -9.42
N LEU A 249 0.87 -10.25 -10.10
CA LEU A 249 0.00 -9.86 -11.21
C LEU A 249 0.12 -10.80 -12.41
N LYS A 250 1.33 -11.30 -12.70
CA LYS A 250 1.57 -12.26 -13.80
C LYS A 250 0.95 -13.64 -13.56
N LYS A 251 0.54 -13.94 -12.32
CA LYS A 251 -0.13 -15.20 -11.95
C LYS A 251 -1.66 -15.07 -11.96
N GLN A 252 -2.20 -13.88 -12.21
CA GLN A 252 -3.65 -13.64 -12.29
C GLN A 252 -4.19 -13.96 -13.68
#